data_AF-A0A923CSB0-F1
#
_entry.id   AF-A0A923CSB0-F1
#
_cell.length_a   1.000
_cell.length_b   1.000
_cell.length_c   1.000
_cell.angle_alpha   90.00
_cell.angle_beta   90.00
_cell.angle_gamma   90.00
#
_symmetry.space_group_name_H-M   'P 1'
#
loop_
_entity.id
_entity.type
_entity.pdbx_description
1 polymer ?
#
loop_
_entity_poly.entity_id
_entity_poly.type
_entity_poly.pdbx_seq_one_letter_code
_entity_poly.pdbx_strand_id
1 'polypeptide(L)'
;MESRKLRVLALTGMLAAVGYVLQLFEFPLLPAAPFLKFDFGDVAVFIAGSAMGPAAAILTAVVKGILWVLIGRGTNGWVGAGMNTITIIAFALPVAFLARSRKIWVKVAAAGLGVVVMTVVMAGVNLIVDPWYFKMPIAAVKAMIVTAIIPFNLLRGLINGAVSVGIMLALQRTAIFRGDR
;
A
#
# COMPACT_ATOMS: atom_id res chain seq x y z
N MET A 1 11.52 -31.12 0.30
CA MET A 1 11.75 -29.73 -0.16
C MET A 1 10.47 -29.24 -0.82
N GLU A 2 9.41 -28.98 -0.06
CA GLU A 2 8.30 -28.22 -0.63
C GLU A 2 8.86 -26.87 -1.09
N SER A 3 8.67 -26.57 -2.36
CA SER A 3 9.31 -25.46 -3.04
C SER A 3 9.02 -24.14 -2.32
N ARG A 4 10.04 -23.47 -1.78
CA ARG A 4 9.96 -22.10 -1.24
C ARG A 4 9.17 -21.16 -2.17
N LYS A 5 9.29 -21.37 -3.49
CA LYS A 5 8.56 -20.63 -4.52
C LYS A 5 7.06 -20.89 -4.47
N LEU A 6 6.64 -22.15 -4.28
CA LEU A 6 5.22 -22.51 -4.14
C LEU A 6 4.61 -21.85 -2.89
N ARG A 7 5.33 -21.87 -1.77
CA ARG A 7 4.90 -21.18 -0.54
C ARG A 7 4.75 -19.68 -0.74
N VAL A 8 5.73 -19.02 -1.38
CA VAL A 8 5.67 -17.58 -1.67
C VAL A 8 4.50 -17.25 -2.59
N LEU A 9 4.26 -18.07 -3.63
CA LEU A 9 3.14 -17.90 -4.54
C LEU A 9 1.79 -18.00 -3.80
N ALA A 10 1.60 -19.05 -3.01
CA ALA A 10 0.36 -19.27 -2.25
C ALA A 10 0.11 -18.15 -1.22
N LEU A 11 1.14 -17.77 -0.45
CA LEU A 11 1.02 -16.68 0.53
C LEU A 11 0.75 -15.32 -0.13
N THR A 12 1.37 -15.03 -1.27
CA THR A 12 1.13 -13.80 -2.03
C THR A 12 -0.32 -13.73 -2.52
N GLY A 13 -0.85 -14.83 -3.09
CA GLY A 13 -2.24 -14.91 -3.51
C GLY A 13 -3.22 -14.72 -2.35
N MET A 14 -2.98 -15.39 -1.21
CA MET A 14 -3.82 -15.25 -0.02
C MET A 14 -3.79 -13.82 0.55
N LEU A 15 -2.60 -13.21 0.67
CA LEU A 15 -2.48 -11.83 1.17
C LEU A 15 -3.11 -10.83 0.20
N ALA A 16 -3.05 -11.06 -1.12
CA ALA A 16 -3.71 -10.21 -2.09
C ALA A 16 -5.24 -10.29 -1.96
N ALA A 17 -5.78 -11.51 -1.77
CA ALA A 17 -7.20 -11.70 -1.51
C ALA A 17 -7.65 -11.03 -0.21
N VAL A 18 -6.89 -11.19 0.88
CA VAL A 18 -7.15 -10.48 2.15
C VAL A 18 -7.10 -8.96 1.95
N GLY A 19 -6.08 -8.45 1.25
CA GLY A 19 -5.94 -7.04 0.93
C GLY A 19 -7.14 -6.51 0.14
N TYR A 20 -7.63 -7.27 -0.84
CA TYR A 20 -8.82 -6.93 -1.61
C TYR A 20 -10.09 -6.88 -0.74
N VAL A 21 -10.30 -7.91 0.11
CA VAL A 21 -11.46 -7.94 1.01
C VAL A 21 -11.45 -6.75 1.96
N LEU A 22 -10.29 -6.39 2.51
CA LEU A 22 -10.15 -5.19 3.35
C LEU A 22 -10.44 -3.90 2.57
N GLN A 23 -10.11 -3.84 1.28
CA GLN A 23 -10.41 -2.71 0.40
C GLN A 23 -11.91 -2.53 0.13
N LEU A 24 -12.74 -3.57 0.26
CA LEU A 24 -14.20 -3.44 0.12
C LEU A 24 -14.81 -2.47 1.15
N PHE A 25 -14.12 -2.26 2.28
CA PHE A 25 -14.52 -1.34 3.34
C PHE A 25 -13.83 0.03 3.22
N GLU A 26 -13.49 0.44 2.00
CA GLU A 26 -12.88 1.75 1.75
C GLU A 26 -13.83 2.91 2.08
N PHE A 27 -13.30 3.98 2.68
CA PHE A 27 -14.07 5.18 3.02
C PHE A 27 -13.25 6.46 2.80
N PRO A 28 -13.89 7.62 2.54
CA PRO A 28 -13.18 8.88 2.38
C PRO A 28 -12.56 9.31 3.71
N LEU A 29 -11.24 9.45 3.76
CA LEU A 29 -10.54 9.85 4.99
C LEU A 29 -10.61 11.36 5.22
N LEU A 30 -10.67 12.14 4.14
CA LEU A 30 -10.83 13.58 4.15
C LEU A 30 -12.22 13.94 3.58
N PRO A 31 -13.13 14.55 4.37
CA PRO A 31 -14.44 14.97 3.85
C PRO A 31 -14.34 15.93 2.66
N ALA A 32 -13.32 16.79 2.63
CA ALA A 32 -13.06 17.73 1.55
C ALA A 32 -12.55 17.08 0.25
N ALA A 33 -12.14 15.80 0.29
CA ALA A 33 -11.62 15.06 -0.86
C ALA A 33 -12.16 13.62 -0.90
N PRO A 34 -13.48 13.44 -1.16
CA PRO A 34 -14.15 12.14 -1.04
C PRO A 34 -13.69 11.08 -2.07
N PHE A 35 -12.99 11.51 -3.11
CA PHE A 35 -12.37 10.62 -4.10
C PHE A 35 -11.10 9.93 -3.57
N LEU A 36 -10.47 10.46 -2.51
CA LEU A 36 -9.33 9.85 -1.84
C LEU A 36 -9.83 8.93 -0.73
N LYS A 37 -9.89 7.64 -1.04
CA LYS A 37 -10.40 6.62 -0.12
C LYS A 37 -9.27 5.85 0.57
N PHE A 38 -9.47 5.64 1.86
CA PHE A 38 -8.59 4.87 2.72
C PHE A 38 -9.14 3.46 2.91
N ASP A 39 -8.24 2.48 2.95
CA ASP A 39 -8.52 1.09 3.30
C ASP A 39 -7.34 0.46 4.06
N PHE A 40 -7.62 -0.61 4.81
CA PHE A 40 -6.59 -1.38 5.53
C PHE A 40 -5.93 -2.47 4.67
N GLY A 41 -6.27 -2.58 3.38
CA GLY A 41 -5.72 -3.61 2.50
C GLY A 41 -4.21 -3.47 2.25
N ASP A 42 -3.66 -2.26 2.42
CA ASP A 42 -2.21 -2.00 2.31
C ASP A 42 -1.41 -2.82 3.33
N VAL A 43 -2.00 -3.10 4.50
CA VAL A 43 -1.39 -3.87 5.58
C VAL A 43 -1.03 -5.29 5.11
N ALA A 44 -1.87 -5.91 4.27
CA ALA A 44 -1.60 -7.24 3.73
C ALA A 44 -0.36 -7.24 2.82
N VAL A 45 -0.19 -6.19 2.02
CA VAL A 45 0.99 -6.00 1.17
C VAL A 45 2.25 -5.80 2.00
N PHE A 46 2.15 -5.12 3.13
CA PHE A 46 3.28 -4.88 4.02
C PHE A 46 3.74 -6.14 4.72
N ILE A 47 2.80 -6.99 5.12
CA ILE A 47 3.08 -8.32 5.64
C ILE A 47 3.80 -9.15 4.56
N ALA A 48 3.31 -9.14 3.31
CA ALA A 48 3.96 -9.82 2.20
C ALA A 48 5.40 -9.33 1.98
N GLY A 49 5.59 -8.02 1.94
CA GLY A 49 6.89 -7.38 1.75
C GLY A 49 7.90 -7.68 2.85
N SER A 50 7.47 -7.55 4.11
CA SER A 50 8.34 -7.79 5.25
C SER A 50 8.68 -9.27 5.46
N ALA A 51 7.78 -10.19 5.09
CA ALA A 51 7.98 -11.62 5.26
C ALA A 51 8.72 -12.28 4.08
N MET A 52 8.42 -11.87 2.85
CA MET A 52 8.86 -12.55 1.63
C MET A 52 9.69 -11.65 0.69
N GLY A 53 9.79 -10.35 0.99
CA GLY A 53 10.63 -9.39 0.28
C GLY A 53 9.87 -8.55 -0.77
N PRO A 54 10.60 -7.64 -1.47
CA PRO A 54 10.01 -6.63 -2.34
C PRO A 54 9.17 -7.19 -3.49
N ALA A 55 9.60 -8.29 -4.11
CA ALA A 55 8.84 -8.93 -5.19
C ALA A 55 7.46 -9.39 -4.71
N ALA A 56 7.37 -9.95 -3.50
CA ALA A 56 6.09 -10.36 -2.93
C ALA A 56 5.20 -9.15 -2.61
N ALA A 57 5.76 -8.03 -2.12
CA ALA A 57 4.98 -6.80 -1.94
C ALA A 57 4.39 -6.30 -3.26
N ILE A 58 5.22 -6.19 -4.31
CA ILE A 58 4.78 -5.73 -5.63
C ILE A 58 3.68 -6.65 -6.18
N LEU A 59 3.92 -7.96 -6.19
CA LEU A 59 2.95 -8.93 -6.70
C LEU A 59 1.64 -8.90 -5.90
N THR A 60 1.71 -8.79 -4.57
CA THR A 60 0.51 -8.70 -3.72
C THR A 60 -0.29 -7.43 -4.04
N ALA A 61 0.37 -6.28 -4.19
CA ALA A 61 -0.28 -5.02 -4.55
C ALA A 61 -0.92 -5.08 -5.95
N VAL A 62 -0.21 -5.64 -6.93
CA VAL A 62 -0.72 -5.77 -8.30
C VAL A 62 -1.92 -6.71 -8.37
N VAL A 63 -1.84 -7.88 -7.73
CA VAL A 63 -2.98 -8.83 -7.70
C VAL A 63 -4.16 -8.22 -6.96
N LYS A 64 -3.94 -7.56 -5.81
CA LYS A 64 -4.98 -6.77 -5.11
C LYS A 64 -5.64 -5.77 -6.05
N GLY A 65 -4.84 -4.99 -6.78
CA GLY A 65 -5.30 -4.01 -7.75
C GLY A 65 -6.11 -4.62 -8.89
N ILE A 66 -5.66 -5.75 -9.46
CA ILE A 66 -6.38 -6.48 -10.51
C ILE A 66 -7.73 -6.97 -9.98
N LEU A 67 -7.78 -7.58 -8.79
CA LEU A 67 -9.03 -8.00 -8.16
C LEU A 67 -9.98 -6.83 -7.96
N TRP A 68 -9.46 -5.66 -7.58
CA TRP A 68 -10.25 -4.44 -7.45
C TRP A 68 -10.81 -3.96 -8.79
N VAL A 69 -10.04 -4.03 -9.88
CA VAL A 69 -10.54 -3.69 -11.22
C VAL A 69 -11.65 -4.65 -11.67
N LEU A 70 -11.48 -5.95 -11.43
CA LEU A 70 -12.39 -6.99 -11.94
C LEU A 70 -13.69 -7.10 -11.13
N ILE A 71 -13.63 -6.90 -9.81
CA ILE A 71 -14.72 -7.25 -8.88
C ILE A 71 -15.04 -6.10 -7.90
N GLY A 72 -14.19 -5.06 -7.85
CA GLY A 72 -14.39 -3.92 -6.97
C GLY A 72 -15.56 -3.03 -7.40
N ARG A 73 -15.93 -2.11 -6.50
CA ARG A 73 -17.03 -1.15 -6.71
C ARG A 73 -16.53 0.30 -6.76
N GLY A 74 -15.25 0.48 -7.09
CA GLY A 74 -14.61 1.79 -7.13
C GLY A 74 -15.17 2.69 -8.23
N THR A 75 -15.42 3.95 -7.90
CA THR A 75 -16.00 4.96 -8.81
C THR A 75 -15.02 5.44 -9.89
N ASN A 76 -13.72 5.30 -9.64
CA ASN A 76 -12.65 5.80 -10.52
C ASN A 76 -12.10 4.72 -11.48
N GLY A 77 -12.79 3.57 -11.57
CA GLY A 77 -12.45 2.47 -12.46
C GLY A 77 -10.99 1.99 -12.32
N TRP A 78 -10.41 1.60 -13.45
CA TRP A 78 -9.05 1.05 -13.52
C TRP A 78 -7.96 2.09 -13.22
N VAL A 79 -8.19 3.38 -13.49
CA VAL A 79 -7.22 4.45 -13.17
C VAL A 79 -7.09 4.63 -11.68
N GLY A 80 -8.22 4.69 -10.95
CA GLY A 80 -8.20 4.73 -9.49
C GLY A 80 -7.52 3.50 -8.87
N ALA A 81 -7.77 2.32 -9.43
CA ALA A 81 -7.08 1.09 -9.03
C ALA A 81 -5.56 1.17 -9.26
N GLY A 82 -5.14 1.70 -10.40
CA GLY A 82 -3.74 1.92 -10.74
C GLY A 82 -3.05 2.91 -9.79
N MET A 83 -3.69 4.05 -9.50
CA MET A 83 -3.18 5.03 -8.55
C MET A 83 -3.05 4.44 -7.14
N ASN A 84 -4.05 3.69 -6.68
CA ASN A 84 -3.99 3.00 -5.39
C ASN A 84 -2.85 1.96 -5.38
N THR A 85 -2.69 1.17 -6.45
CA THR A 85 -1.60 0.18 -6.57
C THR A 85 -0.22 0.84 -6.52
N ILE A 86 -0.01 1.95 -7.23
CA ILE A 86 1.23 2.72 -7.19
C ILE A 86 1.50 3.26 -5.78
N THR A 87 0.47 3.82 -5.14
CA THR A 87 0.52 4.31 -3.74
C THR A 87 1.06 3.22 -2.82
N ILE A 88 0.46 2.03 -2.89
CA ILE A 88 0.82 0.90 -2.03
C ILE A 88 2.24 0.43 -2.30
N ILE A 89 2.64 0.28 -3.56
CA ILE A 89 3.99 -0.18 -3.92
C ILE A 89 5.03 0.83 -3.40
N ALA A 90 4.83 2.12 -3.65
CA ALA A 90 5.73 3.18 -3.18
C ALA A 90 5.88 3.15 -1.65
N PHE A 91 4.79 2.88 -0.94
CA PHE A 91 4.80 2.79 0.52
C PHE A 91 5.43 1.48 1.03
N ALA A 92 5.14 0.35 0.39
CA ALA A 92 5.58 -0.98 0.82
C ALA A 92 7.06 -1.25 0.55
N LEU A 93 7.66 -0.62 -0.46
CA LEU A 93 9.04 -0.92 -0.86
C LEU A 93 10.06 -0.63 0.25
N PRO A 94 10.10 0.57 0.87
CA PRO A 94 11.00 0.83 2.00
C PRO A 94 10.81 -0.17 3.15
N VAL A 95 9.56 -0.55 3.44
CA VAL A 95 9.22 -1.55 4.45
C VAL A 95 9.78 -2.93 4.08
N ALA A 96 9.64 -3.36 2.83
CA ALA A 96 10.10 -4.67 2.36
C ALA A 96 11.64 -4.82 2.37
N PHE A 97 12.38 -3.71 2.17
CA PHE A 97 13.83 -3.72 2.24
C PHE A 97 14.35 -3.63 3.67
N LEU A 98 13.80 -2.73 4.50
CA LEU A 98 14.38 -2.36 5.79
C LEU A 98 13.78 -3.12 6.98
N ALA A 99 12.48 -3.47 6.95
CA ALA A 99 11.77 -4.03 8.10
C ALA A 99 12.03 -5.53 8.38
N ARG A 100 13.10 -6.11 7.80
CA ARG A 100 13.53 -7.51 8.00
C ARG A 100 14.11 -7.76 9.40
N SER A 101 14.57 -6.71 10.07
CA SER A 101 15.02 -6.76 11.46
C SER A 101 13.86 -7.06 12.44
N ARG A 102 14.19 -7.69 13.58
CA ARG A 102 13.25 -7.86 14.72
C ARG A 102 13.13 -6.60 15.58
N LYS A 103 14.02 -5.63 15.40
CA LYS A 103 14.06 -4.41 16.21
C LYS A 103 12.91 -3.50 15.81
N ILE A 104 12.08 -3.08 16.78
CA ILE A 104 10.92 -2.23 16.55
C ILE A 104 11.29 -0.91 15.85
N TRP A 105 12.37 -0.26 16.28
CA TRP A 105 12.79 1.03 15.71
C TRP A 105 13.11 0.94 14.22
N VAL A 106 13.62 -0.19 13.73
CA VAL A 106 13.88 -0.41 12.30
C VAL A 106 12.56 -0.50 11.53
N LYS A 107 11.55 -1.19 12.08
CA LYS A 107 10.23 -1.30 11.46
C LYS A 107 9.52 0.05 11.39
N VAL A 108 9.60 0.83 12.48
CA VAL A 108 9.06 2.19 12.55
C VAL A 108 9.77 3.12 11.56
N ALA A 109 11.10 3.10 11.52
CA ALA A 109 11.87 3.91 10.56
C ALA A 109 11.54 3.54 9.11
N ALA A 110 11.41 2.24 8.81
CA ALA A 110 11.04 1.77 7.48
C ALA A 110 9.63 2.23 7.07
N ALA A 111 8.67 2.15 7.98
CA ALA A 111 7.31 2.67 7.76
C ALA A 111 7.33 4.19 7.56
N GLY A 112 8.04 4.95 8.40
CA GLY A 112 8.18 6.40 8.25
C GLY A 112 8.78 6.81 6.90
N LEU A 113 9.85 6.15 6.47
CA LEU A 113 10.43 6.35 5.14
C LEU A 113 9.43 6.01 4.03
N GLY A 114 8.69 4.92 4.20
CA GLY A 114 7.61 4.55 3.31
C GLY A 114 6.55 5.64 3.13
N VAL A 115 6.11 6.28 4.23
CA VAL A 115 5.13 7.37 4.18
C VAL A 115 5.67 8.55 3.36
N VAL A 116 6.94 8.91 3.56
CA VAL A 116 7.59 9.99 2.81
C VAL A 116 7.67 9.65 1.32
N VAL A 117 8.16 8.46 0.98
CA VAL A 117 8.29 8.01 -0.41
C VAL A 117 6.93 7.98 -1.11
N MET A 118 5.91 7.38 -0.48
CA MET A 118 4.55 7.36 -1.00
C MET A 118 4.01 8.76 -1.25
N THR A 119 4.17 9.68 -0.30
CA THR A 119 3.64 11.05 -0.40
C THR A 119 4.28 11.80 -1.56
N VAL A 120 5.60 11.69 -1.73
CA VAL A 120 6.34 12.31 -2.85
C VAL A 120 5.91 11.70 -4.18
N VAL A 121 5.84 10.37 -4.27
CA VAL A 121 5.42 9.67 -5.50
C VAL A 121 4.00 10.09 -5.87
N MET A 122 3.07 10.14 -4.91
CA MET A 122 1.69 10.50 -5.19
C MET A 122 1.51 11.96 -5.55
N ALA A 123 2.32 12.88 -5.02
CA ALA A 123 2.34 14.25 -5.53
C ALA A 123 2.72 14.30 -7.02
N GLY A 124 3.74 13.54 -7.44
CA GLY A 124 4.15 13.44 -8.85
C GLY A 124 3.13 12.73 -9.75
N VAL A 125 2.56 11.62 -9.29
CA VAL A 125 1.57 10.84 -10.06
C VAL A 125 0.30 11.65 -10.29
N ASN A 126 -0.23 12.35 -9.28
CA ASN A 126 -1.43 13.17 -9.44
C ASN A 126 -1.18 14.34 -10.41
N LEU A 127 0.01 14.95 -10.42
CA LEU A 127 0.38 15.98 -11.42
C LEU A 127 0.29 15.51 -12.87
N ILE A 128 0.39 14.21 -13.11
CA ILE A 128 0.33 13.61 -14.45
C ILE A 128 -1.07 13.07 -14.72
N VAL A 129 -1.60 12.24 -13.81
CA VAL A 129 -2.85 11.51 -14.01
C VAL A 129 -4.05 12.46 -13.98
N ASP A 130 -4.08 13.43 -13.06
CA ASP A 130 -5.26 14.28 -12.89
C ASP A 130 -5.50 15.22 -14.09
N PRO A 131 -4.47 15.87 -14.67
CA PRO A 131 -4.65 16.62 -15.90
C PRO A 131 -4.92 15.72 -17.11
N TRP A 132 -4.23 14.59 -17.21
CA TRP A 132 -4.32 13.72 -18.39
C TRP A 132 -5.66 12.98 -18.48
N TYR A 133 -6.10 12.38 -17.37
CA TYR A 133 -7.28 11.54 -17.32
C TYR A 133 -8.53 12.32 -16.87
N PHE A 134 -8.45 13.01 -15.73
CA PHE A 134 -9.57 13.77 -15.15
C PHE A 134 -9.74 15.17 -15.75
N LYS A 135 -8.86 15.58 -16.69
CA LYS A 135 -8.90 16.88 -17.39
C LYS A 135 -8.84 18.08 -16.45
N MET A 136 -8.25 17.91 -15.27
CA MET A 136 -8.11 18.99 -14.30
C MET A 136 -7.04 20.00 -14.73
N PRO A 137 -7.28 21.31 -14.57
CA PRO A 137 -6.23 22.31 -14.76
C PRO A 137 -5.05 22.05 -13.81
N ILE A 138 -3.82 22.13 -14.33
CA ILE A 138 -2.60 21.89 -13.53
C ILE A 138 -2.56 22.78 -12.27
N ALA A 139 -3.06 24.01 -12.35
CA ALA A 139 -3.15 24.91 -11.20
C ALA A 139 -4.06 24.36 -10.08
N ALA A 140 -5.19 23.75 -10.44
CA ALA A 140 -6.10 23.11 -9.49
C ALA A 140 -5.45 21.89 -8.84
N VAL A 141 -4.74 21.07 -9.62
CA VAL A 141 -4.02 19.90 -9.10
C VAL A 141 -2.92 20.31 -8.12
N LYS A 142 -2.14 21.36 -8.44
CA LYS A 142 -1.12 21.91 -7.52
C LYS A 142 -1.71 22.38 -6.19
N ALA A 143 -2.87 23.04 -6.23
CA ALA A 143 -3.58 23.41 -5.01
C ALA A 143 -4.01 22.17 -4.21
N MET A 144 -4.60 21.18 -4.89
CA MET A 144 -5.01 19.91 -4.29
C MET A 144 -3.84 19.11 -3.70
N ILE A 145 -2.63 19.23 -4.24
CA ILE A 145 -1.45 18.56 -3.68
C ILE A 145 -1.23 18.99 -2.24
N VAL A 146 -1.28 20.29 -1.99
CA VAL A 146 -1.05 20.87 -0.66
C VAL A 146 -2.25 20.64 0.25
N THR A 147 -3.47 20.80 -0.25
CA THR A 147 -4.69 20.80 0.58
C THR A 147 -5.30 19.43 0.82
N ALA A 148 -5.07 18.46 -0.07
CA ALA A 148 -5.72 17.14 -0.02
C ALA A 148 -4.74 15.97 -0.17
N ILE A 149 -3.92 15.93 -1.23
CA ILE A 149 -3.12 14.74 -1.56
C ILE A 149 -2.02 14.50 -0.52
N ILE A 150 -1.26 15.52 -0.13
CA ILE A 150 -0.24 15.39 0.91
C ILE A 150 -0.88 15.02 2.26
N PRO A 151 -1.87 15.78 2.79
CA PRO A 151 -2.53 15.41 4.04
C PRO A 151 -3.11 14.00 4.04
N PHE A 152 -3.78 13.60 2.96
CA PHE A 152 -4.34 12.26 2.82
C PHE A 152 -3.27 11.17 2.87
N ASN A 153 -2.21 11.30 2.07
CA ASN A 153 -1.15 10.29 2.02
C ASN A 153 -0.38 10.21 3.34
N LEU A 154 -0.14 11.33 4.03
CA LEU A 154 0.44 11.31 5.37
C LEU A 154 -0.46 10.55 6.36
N LEU A 155 -1.77 10.84 6.40
CA LEU A 155 -2.70 10.17 7.32
C LEU A 155 -2.86 8.68 6.99
N ARG A 156 -3.13 8.34 5.72
CA ARG A 156 -3.18 6.95 5.23
C ARG A 156 -1.91 6.21 5.62
N GLY A 157 -0.77 6.84 5.38
CA GLY A 157 0.56 6.31 5.65
C GLY A 157 0.80 6.02 7.12
N LEU A 158 0.49 6.99 7.99
CA LEU A 158 0.67 6.85 9.43
C LEU A 158 -0.24 5.75 10.01
N ILE A 159 -1.50 5.71 9.60
CA ILE A 159 -2.46 4.70 10.08
C ILE A 159 -2.04 3.29 9.62
N ASN A 160 -1.87 3.08 8.31
CA ASN A 160 -1.48 1.77 7.78
C ASN A 160 -0.07 1.36 8.22
N GLY A 161 0.85 2.31 8.37
CA GLY A 161 2.19 2.08 8.91
C GLY A 161 2.15 1.61 10.35
N ALA A 162 1.41 2.29 11.23
CA ALA A 162 1.28 1.91 12.63
C ALA A 162 0.64 0.52 12.79
N VAL A 163 -0.47 0.25 12.09
CA VAL A 163 -1.14 -1.05 12.11
C VAL A 163 -0.21 -2.15 11.61
N SER A 164 0.47 -1.92 10.50
CA SER A 164 1.40 -2.91 9.93
C SER A 164 2.58 -3.20 10.84
N VAL A 165 3.18 -2.20 11.47
CA VAL A 165 4.24 -2.41 12.46
C VAL A 165 3.73 -3.24 13.62
N GLY A 166 2.55 -2.94 14.15
CA GLY A 166 1.92 -3.73 15.22
C GLY A 166 1.75 -5.20 14.84
N ILE A 167 1.19 -5.47 13.66
CA ILE A 167 0.99 -6.85 13.18
C ILE A 167 2.34 -7.54 12.93
N MET A 168 3.32 -6.86 12.35
CA MET A 168 4.66 -7.44 12.16
C MET A 168 5.29 -7.83 13.49
N LEU A 169 5.11 -7.04 14.55
CA LEU A 169 5.61 -7.35 15.88
C LEU A 169 4.89 -8.54 16.52
N ALA A 170 3.58 -8.70 16.28
CA ALA A 170 2.82 -9.86 16.72
C ALA A 170 3.26 -11.14 15.97
N LEU A 171 3.46 -11.03 14.65
CA LEU A 171 3.77 -12.17 13.79
C LEU A 171 5.26 -12.56 13.75
N GLN A 172 6.17 -11.71 14.23
CA GLN A 172 7.61 -11.97 14.13
C GLN A 172 8.07 -13.25 14.85
N ARG A 173 7.29 -13.80 15.78
CA ARG A 173 7.62 -15.06 16.47
C ARG A 173 7.08 -16.31 15.76
N THR A 174 6.25 -16.14 14.73
CA THR A 174 5.57 -17.23 14.02
C THR A 174 6.42 -17.83 12.89
N ALA A 175 6.03 -19.03 12.44
CA ALA A 175 6.68 -19.75 11.34
C ALA A 175 6.69 -18.97 10.00
N ILE A 176 5.80 -17.98 9.85
CA ILE A 176 5.72 -17.11 8.65
C ILE A 176 7.03 -16.34 8.45
N PHE A 177 7.67 -15.89 9.53
CA PHE A 177 8.94 -15.14 9.49
C PHE A 177 10.15 -15.97 9.96
N ARG A 178 10.02 -17.29 10.08
CA ARG A 178 11.11 -18.21 10.46
C ARG A 178 11.66 -19.04 9.30
N GLY A 179 10.95 -19.10 8.17
CA GLY A 179 11.47 -19.76 6.96
C GLY A 179 12.63 -18.96 6.41
N ASP A 180 13.83 -19.53 6.49
CA ASP A 180 15.09 -19.01 5.93
C ASP A 180 15.83 -17.94 6.76
N ARG A 181 16.05 -18.24 8.05
CA ARG A 181 17.30 -17.82 8.71
C ARG A 181 18.21 -19.03 8.86
#